data_AF-A0AAX4FRD4-F1
#
_entry.id   AF-A0AAX4FRD4-F1
#
_cell.length_a   1.000
_cell.length_b   1.000
_cell.length_c   1.000
_cell.angle_alpha   90.00
_cell.angle_beta   90.00
_cell.angle_gamma   90.00
#
_symmetry.space_group_name_H-M   'P 1'
#
loop_
_entity.id
_entity.type
_entity.pdbx_description
1 polymer ?
#
loop_
_entity_poly.entity_id
_entity_poly.type
_entity_poly.pdbx_seq_one_letter_code
_entity_poly.pdbx_strand_id
1 'polypeptide(L)'
;MDGEFKGELPESIKTVASLEGVTEGEGGPADTVYIIVDPRCPYCRQTYNMIRDYVKAGRTIKWIPTIALGDAKNGLPLAAAILQSKAPDAVERILGKHERITSAPTKETEEALERNLSFMLAAFEQNSKLGQAGVPVAFYLDHRTGQPRMMTGVSENVVLRDIFGTP
;
A
#
# COMPACT_ATOMS: atom_id res chain seq x y z
N MET A 1 13.13 -6.52 -3.06
CA MET A 1 13.07 -7.95 -2.69
C MET A 1 14.18 -8.65 -3.44
N ASP A 2 15.15 -9.18 -2.70
CA ASP A 2 16.30 -9.85 -3.30
C ASP A 2 15.98 -11.32 -3.56
N GLY A 3 16.46 -11.84 -4.69
CA GLY A 3 16.18 -13.21 -5.13
C GLY A 3 14.99 -13.32 -6.10
N GLU A 4 14.70 -14.55 -6.53
CA GLU A 4 13.67 -14.89 -7.51
C GLU A 4 12.72 -15.95 -6.92
N PHE A 5 11.41 -15.70 -6.95
CA PHE A 5 10.41 -16.67 -6.49
C PHE A 5 9.94 -17.56 -7.65
N LYS A 6 9.95 -18.89 -7.44
CA LYS A 6 9.59 -19.91 -8.45
C LYS A 6 8.41 -20.82 -8.04
N GLY A 7 7.73 -20.48 -6.95
CA GLY A 7 6.61 -21.27 -6.42
C GLY A 7 5.25 -20.81 -6.95
N GLU A 8 4.18 -21.43 -6.45
CA GLU A 8 2.83 -20.92 -6.64
C GLU A 8 2.60 -19.70 -5.75
N LEU A 9 1.99 -18.65 -6.31
CA LEU A 9 1.68 -17.43 -5.56
C LEU A 9 0.71 -17.74 -4.40
N PRO A 10 1.06 -17.42 -3.14
CA PRO A 10 0.17 -17.65 -2.01
C PRO A 10 -1.17 -16.91 -2.15
N GLU A 11 -2.26 -17.51 -1.66
CA GLU A 11 -3.60 -16.94 -1.79
C GLU A 11 -3.73 -15.56 -1.12
N SER A 12 -3.02 -15.34 -0.02
CA SER A 12 -2.96 -14.03 0.64
C SER A 12 -2.33 -12.95 -0.25
N ILE A 13 -1.34 -13.31 -1.08
CA ILE A 13 -0.75 -12.38 -2.06
C ILE A 13 -1.71 -12.16 -3.23
N LYS A 14 -2.38 -13.19 -3.73
CA LYS A 14 -3.44 -13.04 -4.75
C LYS A 14 -4.55 -12.09 -4.25
N THR A 15 -4.92 -12.21 -2.98
CA THR A 15 -5.96 -11.40 -2.33
C THR A 15 -5.55 -9.94 -2.22
N VAL A 16 -4.36 -9.63 -1.69
CA VAL A 16 -3.91 -8.22 -1.61
C VAL A 16 -3.66 -7.63 -3.01
N ALA A 17 -3.25 -8.47 -3.97
CA ALA A 17 -3.04 -8.03 -5.35
C ALA A 17 -4.34 -7.62 -6.06
N SER A 18 -5.48 -8.23 -5.71
CA SER A 18 -6.78 -7.93 -6.32
C SER A 18 -7.40 -6.62 -5.81
N LEU A 19 -6.93 -6.09 -4.68
CA LEU A 19 -7.39 -4.82 -4.13
C LEU A 19 -7.12 -3.65 -5.07
N GLU A 20 -8.01 -2.68 -5.08
CA GLU A 20 -7.90 -1.49 -5.91
C GLU A 20 -6.82 -0.54 -5.37
N GLY A 21 -5.96 -0.08 -6.29
CA GLY A 21 -4.83 0.77 -5.96
C GLY A 21 -4.06 1.19 -7.22
N VAL A 22 -3.02 2.01 -7.02
CA VAL A 22 -2.17 2.52 -8.08
C VAL A 22 -0.81 1.85 -8.01
N THR A 23 -0.39 1.21 -9.10
CA THR A 23 0.91 0.54 -9.20
C THR A 23 1.96 1.46 -9.82
N GLU A 24 3.12 1.56 -9.18
CA GLU A 24 4.36 2.13 -9.72
C GLU A 24 5.35 1.00 -9.96
N GLY A 25 5.88 0.88 -11.18
CA GLY A 25 6.77 -0.21 -11.60
C GLY A 25 6.07 -1.26 -12.46
N GLU A 26 6.81 -2.29 -12.87
CA GLU A 26 6.37 -3.30 -13.86
C GLU A 26 6.41 -4.75 -13.33
N GLY A 27 6.72 -4.93 -12.04
CA GLY A 27 6.81 -6.24 -11.40
C GLY A 27 5.47 -6.96 -11.33
N GLY A 28 5.52 -8.29 -11.38
CA GLY A 28 4.34 -9.14 -11.19
C GLY A 28 3.87 -9.17 -9.74
N PRO A 29 2.80 -9.94 -9.43
CA PRO A 29 2.27 -9.97 -8.08
C PRO A 29 3.22 -10.49 -7.00
N ALA A 30 4.18 -11.34 -7.38
CA ALA A 30 5.25 -11.82 -6.50
C ALA A 30 6.31 -10.75 -6.23
N ASP A 31 6.56 -9.85 -7.19
CA ASP A 31 7.60 -8.82 -7.15
C ASP A 31 7.11 -7.45 -6.65
N THR A 32 5.84 -7.36 -6.28
CA THR A 32 5.17 -6.13 -5.86
C THR A 32 5.06 -6.05 -4.34
N VAL A 33 5.43 -4.90 -3.78
CA VAL A 33 5.10 -4.55 -2.39
C VAL A 33 3.80 -3.76 -2.37
N TYR A 34 2.79 -4.29 -1.68
CA TYR A 34 1.47 -3.68 -1.55
C TYR A 34 1.42 -2.86 -0.27
N ILE A 35 1.17 -1.56 -0.37
CA ILE A 35 1.17 -0.67 0.80
C ILE A 35 -0.20 -0.05 0.95
N ILE A 36 -0.88 -0.39 2.05
CA ILE A 36 -2.15 0.23 2.40
C ILE A 36 -1.88 1.56 3.10
N VAL A 37 -2.48 2.63 2.58
CA VAL A 37 -2.22 4.01 2.99
C VAL A 37 -3.51 4.81 3.18
N ASP A 38 -3.54 5.70 4.16
CA ASP A 38 -4.56 6.75 4.25
C ASP A 38 -3.92 8.08 3.80
N PRO A 39 -4.51 8.82 2.84
CA PRO A 39 -3.92 10.07 2.32
C PRO A 39 -3.75 11.17 3.37
N ARG A 40 -4.45 11.06 4.50
CA ARG A 40 -4.35 12.02 5.62
C ARG A 40 -3.27 11.64 6.63
N CYS A 41 -2.73 10.42 6.56
CA CYS A 41 -1.76 9.92 7.53
C CYS A 41 -0.35 10.50 7.25
N PRO A 42 0.27 11.21 8.22
CA PRO A 42 1.62 11.74 8.06
C PRO A 42 2.67 10.67 7.77
N TYR A 43 2.57 9.51 8.40
CA TYR A 43 3.49 8.39 8.21
C TYR A 43 3.35 7.75 6.82
N CYS A 44 2.15 7.73 6.22
CA CYS A 44 1.97 7.27 4.85
C CYS A 44 2.70 8.16 3.84
N ARG A 45 2.66 9.49 4.03
CA ARG A 45 3.43 10.44 3.22
C ARG A 45 4.93 10.26 3.40
N GLN A 46 5.37 10.06 4.64
CA GLN A 46 6.77 9.79 4.95
C GLN A 46 7.24 8.51 4.23
N THR A 47 6.48 7.42 4.32
CA THR A 47 6.75 6.17 3.59
C THR A 47 6.83 6.39 2.09
N TYR A 48 5.90 7.14 1.49
CA TYR A 48 5.94 7.47 0.08
C TYR A 48 7.27 8.13 -0.33
N ASN A 49 7.70 9.14 0.43
CA ASN A 49 8.94 9.88 0.18
C ASN A 49 10.19 9.02 0.37
N MET A 50 10.23 8.17 1.40
CA MET A 50 11.36 7.28 1.67
C MET A 50 11.52 6.17 0.63
N ILE A 51 10.41 5.73 0.01
CA ILE A 51 10.42 4.64 -0.96
C ILE A 51 10.90 5.07 -2.36
N ARG A 52 11.00 6.38 -2.63
CA ARG A 52 11.33 6.91 -3.97
C ARG A 52 12.61 6.35 -4.55
N ASP A 53 13.66 6.17 -3.74
CA ASP A 53 14.93 5.65 -4.25
C ASP A 53 14.84 4.16 -4.59
N TYR A 54 14.00 3.38 -3.89
CA TYR A 54 13.72 1.99 -4.25
C TYR A 54 12.89 1.89 -5.56
N VAL A 55 11.93 2.79 -5.77
CA VAL A 55 11.17 2.84 -7.04
C VAL A 55 12.12 3.15 -8.21
N LYS A 56 13.03 4.12 -8.04
CA LYS A 56 14.06 4.43 -9.03
C LYS A 56 15.01 3.25 -9.29
N ALA A 57 15.27 2.44 -8.27
CA ALA A 57 16.02 1.18 -8.38
C ALA A 57 15.21 0.02 -8.99
N GLY A 58 13.99 0.29 -9.50
CA GLY A 58 13.16 -0.68 -10.21
C GLY A 58 12.24 -1.52 -9.31
N ARG A 59 12.10 -1.18 -8.02
CA ARG A 59 11.13 -1.87 -7.15
C ARG A 59 9.71 -1.48 -7.54
N THR A 60 8.81 -2.46 -7.52
CA THR A 60 7.39 -2.27 -7.85
C THR A 60 6.56 -2.15 -6.59
N ILE A 61 5.73 -1.11 -6.51
CA ILE A 61 4.88 -0.81 -5.36
C ILE A 61 3.45 -0.61 -5.84
N LYS A 62 2.49 -1.19 -5.13
CA LYS A 62 1.06 -0.87 -5.31
C LYS A 62 0.53 -0.12 -4.09
N TRP A 63 0.14 1.13 -4.29
CA TRP A 63 -0.46 1.99 -3.27
C TRP A 63 -1.95 1.73 -3.20
N ILE A 64 -2.42 1.22 -2.07
CA ILE A 64 -3.80 0.82 -1.84
C ILE A 64 -4.42 1.83 -0.86
N PRO A 65 -5.19 2.81 -1.34
CA PRO A 65 -5.77 3.81 -0.46
C PRO A 65 -6.87 3.22 0.43
N THR A 66 -6.98 3.73 1.65
CA THR A 66 -8.02 3.40 2.63
C THR A 66 -8.47 4.64 3.40
N ILE A 67 -9.48 4.48 4.26
CA ILE A 67 -10.04 5.51 5.15
C ILE A 67 -9.91 5.12 6.63
N ALA A 68 -8.76 4.57 7.01
CA ALA A 68 -8.52 3.96 8.33
C ALA A 68 -8.56 4.94 9.52
N LEU A 69 -8.48 6.26 9.31
CA LEU A 69 -8.44 7.25 10.41
C LEU A 69 -9.82 7.71 10.93
N GLY A 70 -10.91 6.98 10.65
CA GLY A 70 -12.22 7.16 11.32
C GLY A 70 -13.06 8.38 10.90
N ASP A 71 -12.54 9.29 10.07
CA ASP A 71 -13.29 10.44 9.53
C ASP A 71 -13.57 10.25 8.02
N ALA A 72 -14.59 9.46 7.69
CA ALA A 72 -14.91 9.15 6.29
C ALA A 72 -15.24 10.40 5.47
N LYS A 73 -15.90 11.41 6.07
CA LYS A 73 -16.32 12.63 5.38
C LYS A 73 -15.15 13.36 4.73
N ASN A 74 -14.03 13.49 5.44
CA ASN A 74 -12.84 14.15 4.91
C ASN A 74 -11.86 13.19 4.23
N GLY A 75 -11.88 11.90 4.58
CA GLY A 75 -10.98 10.88 4.00
C GLY A 75 -11.42 10.39 2.63
N LEU A 76 -12.72 10.14 2.45
CA LEU A 76 -13.28 9.51 1.27
C LEU A 76 -12.97 10.30 -0.02
N PRO A 77 -13.16 11.63 -0.09
CA PRO A 77 -12.86 12.37 -1.33
C PRO A 77 -11.37 12.38 -1.70
N LEU A 78 -10.46 12.34 -0.72
CA LEU A 78 -9.01 12.28 -0.94
C LEU A 78 -8.59 10.89 -1.45
N ALA A 79 -9.08 9.83 -0.80
CA ALA A 79 -8.78 8.46 -1.20
C ALA A 79 -9.39 8.15 -2.58
N ALA A 80 -10.59 8.66 -2.85
CA ALA A 80 -11.24 8.58 -4.14
C ALA A 80 -10.48 9.34 -5.24
N ALA A 81 -9.78 10.43 -4.92
CA ALA A 81 -8.92 11.11 -5.88
C ALA A 81 -7.74 10.25 -6.34
N ILE A 82 -7.18 9.40 -5.45
CA ILE A 82 -6.14 8.44 -5.82
C ILE A 82 -6.69 7.39 -6.78
N LEU A 83 -7.80 6.74 -6.43
CA LEU A 83 -8.36 5.62 -7.23
C LEU A 83 -8.94 6.05 -8.57
N GLN A 84 -9.58 7.22 -8.63
CA GLN A 84 -10.26 7.69 -9.84
C GLN A 84 -9.37 8.52 -10.77
N SER A 85 -8.17 8.88 -10.33
CA SER A 85 -7.26 9.66 -11.17
C SER A 85 -6.76 8.81 -12.34
N LYS A 86 -6.83 9.40 -13.53
CA LYS A 86 -6.17 8.88 -14.74
C LYS A 86 -4.72 9.37 -14.87
N ALA A 87 -4.33 10.34 -14.04
CA ALA A 87 -2.99 10.90 -14.06
C ALA A 87 -2.02 9.95 -13.34
N PRO A 88 -0.89 9.59 -13.96
CA PRO A 88 0.08 8.66 -13.37
C PRO A 88 0.75 9.21 -12.11
N ASP A 89 0.71 10.52 -11.90
CA ASP A 89 1.34 11.22 -10.78
C ASP A 89 0.39 11.47 -9.59
N ALA A 90 -0.82 10.90 -9.59
CA ALA A 90 -1.83 11.15 -8.55
C ALA A 90 -1.32 10.86 -7.14
N VAL A 91 -0.62 9.73 -6.97
CA VAL A 91 -0.03 9.33 -5.69
C VAL A 91 1.08 10.30 -5.28
N GLU A 92 1.93 10.74 -6.22
CA GLU A 92 2.98 11.72 -5.95
C GLU A 92 2.40 13.05 -5.47
N ARG A 93 1.38 13.55 -6.16
CA ARG A 93 0.75 14.82 -5.81
C ARG A 93 0.09 14.77 -4.44
N ILE A 94 -0.64 13.69 -4.14
CA ILE A 94 -1.41 13.57 -2.89
C ILE A 94 -0.51 13.16 -1.71
N LEU A 95 0.34 12.15 -1.84
CA LEU A 95 1.18 11.67 -0.74
C LEU A 95 2.52 12.40 -0.66
N GLY A 96 3.20 12.61 -1.78
CA GLY A 96 4.53 13.22 -1.83
C GLY A 96 4.52 14.73 -1.66
N LYS A 97 3.68 15.43 -2.44
CA LYS A 97 3.56 16.90 -2.45
C LYS A 97 2.50 17.43 -1.49
N HIS A 98 1.70 16.55 -0.89
CA HIS A 98 0.61 16.89 0.01
C HIS A 98 -0.42 17.87 -0.60
N GLU A 99 -0.66 17.76 -1.89
CA GLU A 99 -1.71 18.53 -2.56
C GLU A 99 -3.09 18.07 -2.10
N ARG A 100 -3.98 19.01 -1.83
CA ARG A 100 -5.37 18.73 -1.45
C ARG A 100 -6.22 18.49 -2.70
N ILE A 101 -6.00 17.36 -3.34
CA ILE A 101 -6.78 16.92 -4.50
C ILE A 101 -7.91 16.02 -4.01
N THR A 102 -9.14 16.38 -4.34
CA THR A 102 -10.34 15.61 -3.98
C THR A 102 -11.14 15.28 -5.22
N SER A 103 -11.76 14.11 -5.22
CA SER A 103 -12.77 13.72 -6.22
C SER A 103 -14.04 13.33 -5.50
N ALA A 104 -15.20 13.61 -6.10
CA ALA A 104 -16.44 13.00 -5.64
C ALA A 104 -16.31 11.47 -5.80
N PRO A 105 -16.54 10.68 -4.75
CA PRO A 105 -16.46 9.23 -4.85
C PRO A 105 -17.65 8.68 -5.67
N THR A 106 -17.37 7.79 -6.62
CA THR A 106 -18.41 6.94 -7.21
C THR A 106 -18.72 5.76 -6.30
N LYS A 107 -19.86 5.09 -6.52
CA LYS A 107 -20.22 3.89 -5.78
C LYS A 107 -19.13 2.80 -5.84
N GLU A 108 -18.56 2.59 -7.03
CA GLU A 108 -17.49 1.60 -7.23
C GLU A 108 -16.24 1.97 -6.43
N THR A 109 -15.96 3.27 -6.32
CA THR A 109 -14.83 3.78 -5.53
C THR A 109 -15.07 3.60 -4.03
N GLU A 110 -16.30 3.83 -3.56
CA GLU A 110 -16.67 3.58 -2.16
C GLU A 110 -16.53 2.10 -1.81
N GLU A 111 -17.08 1.22 -2.63
CA GLU A 111 -16.99 -0.23 -2.43
C GLU A 111 -15.52 -0.71 -2.45
N ALA A 112 -14.68 -0.15 -3.34
CA ALA A 112 -13.25 -0.44 -3.38
C ALA A 112 -12.53 0.00 -2.08
N LEU A 113 -12.81 1.20 -1.58
CA LEU A 113 -12.21 1.69 -0.34
C LEU A 113 -12.68 0.91 0.88
N GLU A 114 -13.94 0.46 0.89
CA GLU A 114 -14.48 -0.44 1.92
C GLU A 114 -13.81 -1.81 1.88
N ARG A 115 -13.60 -2.40 0.70
CA ARG A 115 -12.84 -3.65 0.53
C ARG A 115 -11.40 -3.50 1.05
N ASN A 116 -10.72 -2.42 0.68
CA ASN A 116 -9.36 -2.13 1.13
C ASN A 116 -9.28 -2.02 2.67
N LEU A 117 -10.22 -1.28 3.29
CA LEU A 117 -10.29 -1.15 4.75
C LEU A 117 -10.59 -2.50 5.42
N SER A 118 -11.58 -3.23 4.91
CA SER A 118 -12.01 -4.52 5.46
C SER A 118 -10.90 -5.56 5.41
N PHE A 119 -10.17 -5.63 4.29
CA PHE A 119 -8.98 -6.47 4.16
C PHE A 119 -7.93 -6.10 5.20
N MET A 120 -7.62 -4.81 5.36
CA MET A 120 -6.64 -4.36 6.35
C MET A 120 -7.02 -4.80 7.77
N LEU A 121 -8.28 -4.57 8.17
CA LEU A 121 -8.78 -4.96 9.49
C LEU A 121 -8.70 -6.47 9.72
N ALA A 122 -9.14 -7.27 8.75
CA ALA A 122 -9.05 -8.73 8.82
C ALA A 122 -7.59 -9.22 8.89
N ALA A 123 -6.68 -8.59 8.16
CA ALA A 123 -5.25 -8.91 8.21
C ALA A 123 -4.66 -8.65 9.62
N PHE A 124 -5.05 -7.55 10.27
CA PHE A 124 -4.63 -7.29 11.65
C PHE A 124 -5.25 -8.25 12.66
N GLU A 125 -6.52 -8.63 12.49
CA GLU A 125 -7.18 -9.63 13.34
C GLU A 125 -6.44 -10.98 13.28
N GLN A 126 -6.10 -11.43 12.08
CA GLN A 126 -5.31 -12.65 11.87
C GLN A 126 -3.86 -12.55 12.37
N ASN A 127 -3.36 -11.33 12.55
CA ASN A 127 -2.01 -11.03 13.01
C ASN A 127 -2.02 -10.25 14.33
N SER A 128 -2.86 -10.64 15.29
CA SER A 128 -3.09 -9.91 16.55
C SER A 128 -1.82 -9.55 17.34
N LYS A 129 -0.74 -10.33 17.19
CA LYS A 129 0.60 -10.03 17.73
C LYS A 129 1.22 -8.72 17.24
N LEU A 130 0.76 -8.18 16.11
CA LEU A 130 1.20 -6.89 15.54
C LEU A 130 0.54 -5.69 16.23
N GLY A 131 -0.41 -5.93 17.14
CA GLY A 131 -1.09 -4.89 17.90
C GLY A 131 -2.24 -4.25 17.13
N GLN A 132 -2.49 -2.96 17.43
CA GLN A 132 -3.62 -2.23 16.87
C GLN A 132 -3.47 -2.00 15.37
N ALA A 133 -4.59 -2.13 14.65
CA ALA A 133 -4.65 -1.84 13.22
C ALA A 133 -4.26 -0.39 12.90
N GLY A 134 -3.42 -0.21 11.88
CA GLY A 134 -2.92 1.10 11.50
C GLY A 134 -2.25 1.10 10.13
N VAL A 135 -2.01 2.32 9.63
CA VAL A 135 -1.35 2.61 8.35
C VAL A 135 -0.13 3.52 8.56
N PRO A 136 0.92 3.42 7.74
CA PRO A 136 1.06 2.52 6.60
C PRO A 136 1.36 1.08 7.02
N VAL A 137 0.85 0.12 6.24
CA VAL A 137 1.13 -1.31 6.41
C VAL A 137 1.44 -1.94 5.05
N ALA A 138 2.50 -2.75 5.01
CA ALA A 138 2.99 -3.38 3.80
C ALA A 138 2.70 -4.89 3.79
N PHE A 139 2.38 -5.41 2.61
CA PHE A 139 2.24 -6.84 2.32
C PHE A 139 3.14 -7.17 1.13
N TYR A 140 3.85 -8.29 1.19
CA TYR A 140 4.74 -8.72 0.11
C TYR A 140 5.08 -10.20 0.24
N LEU A 141 5.59 -10.78 -0.85
CA LEU A 141 6.16 -12.13 -0.82
C LEU A 141 7.64 -12.05 -0.50
N ASP A 142 8.08 -12.65 0.62
CA ASP A 142 9.51 -12.69 0.92
C ASP A 142 10.20 -13.76 0.08
N HIS A 143 10.93 -13.33 -0.95
CA HIS A 143 11.66 -14.22 -1.86
C HIS A 143 12.69 -15.11 -1.15
N ARG A 144 13.19 -14.71 0.04
CA ARG A 144 14.13 -15.51 0.82
C ARG A 144 13.49 -16.77 1.40
N THR A 145 12.19 -16.71 1.68
CA THR A 145 11.45 -17.78 2.38
C THR A 145 10.30 -18.36 1.56
N GLY A 146 9.87 -17.68 0.50
CA GLY A 146 8.67 -17.97 -0.26
C GLY A 146 7.38 -17.73 0.52
N GLN A 147 7.42 -17.03 1.66
CA GLN A 147 6.27 -16.81 2.53
C GLN A 147 5.71 -15.40 2.41
N PRO A 148 4.39 -15.21 2.47
CA PRO A 148 3.77 -13.90 2.56
C PRO A 148 4.15 -13.22 3.89
N ARG A 149 4.43 -11.92 3.83
CA ARG A 149 4.79 -11.08 4.98
C ARG A 149 3.85 -9.88 5.07
N MET A 150 3.58 -9.49 6.31
CA MET A 150 2.91 -8.25 6.68
C MET A 150 3.85 -7.46 7.60
N MET A 151 4.06 -6.19 7.31
CA MET A 151 4.93 -5.31 8.11
C MET A 151 4.25 -3.98 8.41
N THR A 152 4.21 -3.63 9.69
CA THR A 152 3.86 -2.30 10.19
C THR A 152 5.13 -1.45 10.32
N GLY A 153 4.98 -0.15 10.62
CA GLY A 153 6.15 0.73 10.80
C GLY A 153 6.91 1.00 9.49
N VAL A 154 6.24 0.94 8.33
CA VAL A 154 6.85 1.13 7.00
C VAL A 154 7.45 2.54 6.80
N SER A 155 7.24 3.46 7.75
CA SER A 155 7.90 4.76 7.82
C SER A 155 9.28 4.72 8.48
N GLU A 156 9.79 3.54 8.85
CA GLU A 156 11.10 3.34 9.44
C GLU A 156 12.11 2.77 8.43
N ASN A 157 13.32 3.34 8.40
CA ASN A 157 14.37 2.90 7.47
C ASN A 157 14.74 1.42 7.62
N VAL A 158 14.73 0.90 8.85
CA VAL A 158 15.06 -0.51 9.13
C VAL A 158 14.03 -1.46 8.52
N VAL A 159 12.75 -1.08 8.57
CA VAL A 159 11.65 -1.84 7.95
C VAL A 159 11.78 -1.80 6.44
N LEU A 160 12.00 -0.62 5.85
CA LEU A 160 12.18 -0.50 4.39
C LEU A 160 13.36 -1.34 3.88
N ARG A 161 14.47 -1.39 4.62
CA ARG A 161 15.62 -2.23 4.25
C ARG A 161 15.31 -3.73 4.35
N ASP A 162 14.52 -4.17 5.34
CA ASP A 162 14.11 -5.59 5.41
C ASP A 162 13.15 -5.96 4.27
N ILE A 163 12.27 -5.06 3.86
CA ILE A 163 11.33 -5.27 2.74
C ILE A 163 12.09 -5.26 1.39
N PHE A 164 12.83 -4.18 1.13
CA PHE A 164 13.33 -3.89 -0.20
C PHE A 164 14.78 -4.30 -0.43
N GLY A 165 15.57 -4.50 0.63
CA GLY A 165 17.02 -4.63 0.58
C GLY A 165 17.70 -3.26 0.63
N THR A 166 18.91 -3.15 0.07
CA THR A 166 19.52 -1.84 -0.24
C THR A 166 18.91 -1.27 -1.52
N PRO A 167 18.69 0.06 -1.61
CA PRO A 167 18.37 0.73 -2.88
C PRO A 167 19.48 0.51 -3.91
#